data_AF-A0AA38WEH0-F1
#
_entry.id   AF-A0AA38WEH0-F1
#
_cell.length_a   1.000
_cell.length_b   1.000
_cell.length_c   1.000
_cell.angle_alpha   90.00
_cell.angle_beta   90.00
_cell.angle_gamma   90.00
#
_symmetry.space_group_name_H-M   'P 1'
#
loop_
_entity.id
_entity.type
_entity.pdbx_description
1 polymer ?
#
loop_
_entity_poly.entity_id
_entity_poly.type
_entity_poly.pdbx_seq_one_letter_code
_entity_poly.pdbx_strand_id
1 'polypeptide(L)'
;MTTSSSSSSSPARVRLSDLLPYDGAPSNCYVTAVEVLSESLTRCNAAVIEVGSEDEAVMRCGLESARLYFRVRAQTGGVNCSSSSKSSRGVYMYRAGRALEDTDSSPPCMAEVFRCMGKVARAALCAVARNLRLRSDVFNHLLDDNPLPANEPSSSVLVASYRHVPVQNGKGALGEGNITTNCEIEKGLLTLVCSDAPGLQVYDPNGRWYLADCGSAPGDLLLLIGKALSHATAGLRPAALCRLVTDHASASASANPGRSSLAFRLMPQGNAVLDCSPITAAGHVIPQSYVPISVSQFMDDLSAEEDIPCNRSDSTLVALTNVDKEPTLRSVLSDSLSGAFLEDATLVSCGHSFGGLMLRRVIETARCTLCDTEIETGSLIPNHALRAAAAAIKHEDDRRLFHNAALRKRRKEVGDHRENGDLSAENGLHRGVQYPFTVNEKVVIKGNRRTPDKFIGKEAVITSQCLNGWYLLNIIESGEKVRLQYRSLRKIPKSQAAESQPLYNSS
;
A
#
# COMPACT_ATOMS: atom_id res chain seq x y z
N MET A 1 48.37 -1.76 -19.66
CA MET A 1 47.76 -1.63 -18.32
C MET A 1 46.62 -0.64 -18.41
N THR A 2 45.43 -1.15 -18.71
CA THR A 2 44.20 -0.37 -18.84
C THR A 2 43.63 -0.14 -17.44
N THR A 3 43.64 1.11 -16.99
CA THR A 3 43.01 1.53 -15.74
C THR A 3 41.49 1.40 -15.89
N SER A 4 40.93 0.31 -15.37
CA SER A 4 39.50 0.15 -15.15
C SER A 4 39.06 1.13 -14.06
N SER A 5 38.49 2.27 -14.47
CA SER A 5 37.79 3.18 -13.56
C SER A 5 36.58 2.44 -13.00
N SER A 6 36.62 2.09 -11.72
CA SER A 6 35.43 1.66 -10.98
C SER A 6 34.42 2.80 -11.01
N SER A 7 33.40 2.71 -11.87
CA SER A 7 32.31 3.69 -11.91
C SER A 7 31.62 3.68 -10.54
N SER A 8 31.81 4.73 -9.76
CA SER A 8 31.00 4.99 -8.56
C SER A 8 29.53 5.07 -9.00
N SER A 9 28.66 4.23 -8.44
CA SER A 9 27.23 4.24 -8.67
C SER A 9 26.58 5.45 -7.99
N SER A 10 26.88 6.66 -8.46
CA SER A 10 26.23 7.89 -8.00
C SER A 10 24.99 8.19 -8.86
N PRO A 11 23.85 8.57 -8.25
CA PRO A 11 22.66 8.95 -9.00
C PRO A 11 22.95 10.21 -9.82
N ALA A 12 22.39 10.28 -11.04
CA ALA A 12 22.52 11.47 -11.88
C ALA A 12 21.71 12.63 -11.29
N ARG A 13 22.15 13.84 -11.60
CA ARG A 13 21.59 15.10 -11.09
C ARG A 13 20.92 15.84 -12.23
N VAL A 14 19.68 16.29 -12.02
CA VAL A 14 18.87 16.97 -13.03
C VAL A 14 18.20 18.19 -12.41
N ARG A 15 18.26 19.34 -13.09
CA ARG A 15 17.62 20.57 -12.60
C ARG A 15 16.12 20.51 -12.79
N LEU A 16 15.37 20.94 -11.78
CA LEU A 16 13.91 21.05 -11.85
C LEU A 16 13.47 21.96 -13.02
N SER A 17 14.18 23.06 -13.27
CA SER A 17 13.88 23.99 -14.37
C SER A 17 13.87 23.32 -15.74
N ASP A 18 14.68 22.27 -15.92
CA ASP A 18 14.79 21.53 -17.17
C ASP A 18 13.72 20.42 -17.27
N LEU A 19 13.10 20.02 -16.15
CA LEU A 19 12.03 19.00 -16.11
C LEU A 19 10.61 19.59 -16.13
N LEU A 20 10.47 20.91 -15.95
CA LEU A 20 9.17 21.54 -15.96
C LEU A 20 8.55 21.50 -17.37
N PRO A 21 7.24 21.24 -17.46
CA PRO A 21 6.53 21.33 -18.73
C PRO A 21 6.59 22.75 -19.25
N TYR A 22 6.61 22.88 -20.57
CA TYR A 22 6.57 24.17 -21.23
C TYR A 22 5.59 24.12 -22.41
N ASP A 23 5.13 25.27 -22.84
CA ASP A 23 4.22 25.40 -23.97
C ASP A 23 4.97 25.26 -25.31
N GLY A 24 4.69 24.19 -26.05
CA GLY A 24 5.23 23.96 -27.40
C GLY A 24 5.96 22.63 -27.58
N ALA A 25 6.75 22.53 -28.65
CA ALA A 25 7.48 21.31 -29.04
C ALA A 25 8.76 21.15 -28.23
N PRO A 26 9.05 19.96 -27.63
CA PRO A 26 10.01 19.68 -26.54
C PRO A 26 11.45 20.18 -26.75
N SER A 27 12.07 20.68 -25.67
CA SER A 27 13.27 21.50 -25.74
C SER A 27 14.43 20.56 -25.56
N ASN A 28 15.58 20.88 -26.16
CA ASN A 28 16.74 20.00 -26.04
C ASN A 28 17.10 19.76 -24.56
N CYS A 29 17.01 20.81 -23.72
CA CYS A 29 17.20 20.69 -22.28
C CYS A 29 16.20 19.72 -21.63
N TYR A 30 14.92 19.81 -22.00
CA TYR A 30 13.88 18.92 -21.48
C TYR A 30 14.11 17.46 -21.90
N VAL A 31 14.40 17.22 -23.17
CA VAL A 31 14.64 15.87 -23.69
C VAL A 31 15.84 15.25 -22.99
N THR A 32 16.96 15.98 -22.92
CA THR A 32 18.16 15.52 -22.21
C THR A 32 17.89 15.29 -20.71
N ALA A 33 17.15 16.17 -20.05
CA ALA A 33 16.79 16.01 -18.63
C ALA A 33 15.95 14.76 -18.39
N VAL A 34 14.96 14.49 -19.25
CA VAL A 34 14.12 13.28 -19.18
C VAL A 34 14.96 12.02 -19.40
N GLU A 35 15.88 12.03 -20.37
CA GLU A 35 16.79 10.91 -20.65
C GLU A 35 17.72 10.64 -19.47
N VAL A 36 18.41 11.66 -18.95
CA VAL A 36 19.33 11.54 -17.81
C VAL A 36 18.61 11.04 -16.56
N LEU A 37 17.43 11.59 -16.26
CA LEU A 37 16.60 11.14 -15.13
C LEU A 37 16.26 9.65 -15.28
N SER A 38 15.81 9.28 -16.47
CA SER A 38 15.36 7.92 -16.79
C SER A 38 16.50 6.91 -16.74
N GLU A 39 17.67 7.29 -17.24
CA GLU A 39 18.87 6.47 -17.25
C GLU A 39 19.40 6.26 -15.83
N SER A 40 19.36 7.31 -14.99
CA SER A 40 19.68 7.22 -13.56
C SER A 40 18.75 6.26 -12.83
N LEU A 41 17.44 6.40 -13.04
CA LEU A 41 16.46 5.49 -12.44
C LEU A 41 16.68 4.03 -12.88
N THR A 42 17.10 3.80 -14.13
CA THR A 42 17.40 2.45 -14.64
C THR A 42 18.70 1.87 -14.08
N ARG A 43 19.74 2.68 -13.86
CA ARG A 43 21.06 2.19 -13.41
C ARG A 43 21.25 2.19 -11.91
N CYS A 44 20.58 3.09 -11.22
CA CYS A 44 20.83 3.39 -9.81
C CYS A 44 19.57 3.17 -8.95
N ASN A 45 18.39 2.96 -9.53
CA ASN A 45 17.10 2.98 -8.82
C ASN A 45 16.80 4.30 -8.08
N ALA A 46 17.59 5.35 -8.36
CA ALA A 46 17.44 6.68 -7.78
C ALA A 46 17.94 7.75 -8.75
N ALA A 47 17.49 8.98 -8.54
CA ALA A 47 17.98 10.17 -9.23
C ALA A 47 17.93 11.37 -8.28
N VAL A 48 18.70 12.41 -8.53
CA VAL A 48 18.67 13.65 -7.75
C VAL A 48 18.06 14.77 -8.58
N ILE A 49 17.06 15.44 -8.04
CA ILE A 49 16.46 16.63 -8.64
C ILE A 49 16.91 17.87 -7.88
N GLU A 50 17.59 18.77 -8.57
CA GLU A 50 18.10 20.03 -8.04
C GLU A 50 17.00 21.09 -8.17
N VAL A 51 16.54 21.64 -7.04
CA VAL A 51 15.53 22.69 -7.03
C VAL A 51 16.16 24.09 -7.17
N GLY A 52 15.35 25.08 -7.56
CA GLY A 52 15.81 26.48 -7.64
C GLY A 52 16.08 27.09 -6.27
N SER A 53 16.72 28.25 -6.22
CA SER A 53 17.15 28.93 -4.98
C SER A 53 16.00 29.24 -4.00
N GLU A 54 14.81 29.57 -4.50
CA GLU A 54 13.62 29.81 -3.68
C GLU A 54 13.14 28.51 -3.00
N ASP A 55 12.98 27.45 -3.80
CA ASP A 55 12.54 26.13 -3.36
C ASP A 55 13.59 25.52 -2.39
N GLU A 56 14.89 25.74 -2.63
CA GLU A 56 15.99 25.35 -1.73
C GLU A 56 15.87 26.03 -0.35
N ALA A 57 15.55 27.33 -0.32
CA ALA A 57 15.35 28.05 0.94
C ALA A 57 14.19 27.46 1.75
N VAL A 58 13.11 27.02 1.09
CA VAL A 58 11.99 26.32 1.72
C VAL A 58 12.42 24.97 2.28
N MET A 59 13.21 24.18 1.53
CA MET A 59 13.72 22.89 2.02
C MET A 59 14.62 23.07 3.25
N ARG A 60 15.50 24.07 3.21
CA ARG A 60 16.37 24.42 4.35
C ARG A 60 15.56 24.88 5.56
N CYS A 61 14.53 25.73 5.37
CA CYS A 61 13.60 26.10 6.44
C CYS A 61 12.96 24.85 7.05
N GLY A 62 12.45 23.94 6.22
CA GLY A 62 11.79 22.72 6.66
C GLY A 62 12.69 21.81 7.50
N LEU A 63 13.95 21.61 7.07
CA LEU A 63 14.91 20.77 7.80
C LEU A 63 15.26 21.35 9.17
N GLU A 64 15.53 22.65 9.26
CA GLU A 64 15.82 23.32 10.53
C GLU A 64 14.59 23.38 11.44
N SER A 65 13.41 23.59 10.86
CA SER A 65 12.13 23.59 11.57
C SER A 65 11.84 22.23 12.19
N ALA A 66 12.02 21.15 11.43
CA ALA A 66 11.92 19.79 11.93
C ALA A 66 12.94 19.54 13.06
N ARG A 67 14.21 19.93 12.85
CA ARG A 67 15.27 19.77 13.86
C ARG A 67 14.91 20.45 15.18
N LEU A 68 14.49 21.72 15.11
CA LEU A 68 14.13 22.52 16.28
C LEU A 68 12.91 21.92 16.99
N TYR A 69 11.88 21.54 16.23
CA TYR A 69 10.67 20.92 16.76
C TYR A 69 10.98 19.67 17.61
N PHE A 70 11.78 18.74 17.08
CA PHE A 70 12.14 17.53 17.83
C PHE A 70 13.10 17.82 18.99
N ARG A 71 13.99 18.81 18.86
CA ARG A 71 14.88 19.23 19.95
C ARG A 71 14.10 19.83 21.12
N VAL A 72 13.14 20.72 20.86
CA VAL A 72 12.29 21.34 21.89
C VAL A 72 11.46 20.27 22.59
N ARG A 73 10.83 19.36 21.83
CA ARG A 73 10.01 18.27 22.37
C ARG A 73 10.82 17.26 23.19
N ALA A 74 12.10 17.04 22.87
CA ALA A 74 12.99 16.23 23.67
C ALA A 74 13.35 16.88 25.01
N GLN A 75 13.40 18.22 25.08
CA GLN A 75 13.74 18.98 26.28
C GLN A 75 12.54 19.19 27.23
N THR A 76 11.32 19.32 26.70
CA THR A 76 10.09 19.53 27.50
C THR A 76 9.44 18.24 28.03
N GLY A 77 10.06 17.07 27.78
CA GLY A 77 9.51 15.73 28.06
C GLY A 77 9.43 15.29 29.53
N GLY A 78 8.96 16.15 30.44
CA GLY A 78 8.77 15.84 31.86
C GLY A 78 7.46 16.30 32.50
N VAL A 79 6.61 17.11 31.84
CA VAL A 79 5.38 17.61 32.47
C VAL A 79 4.21 17.49 31.50
N ASN A 80 3.31 16.55 31.81
CA ASN A 80 1.92 16.47 31.35
C ASN A 80 1.64 16.25 29.85
N CYS A 81 2.00 15.09 29.31
CA CYS A 81 1.33 14.58 28.11
C CYS A 81 0.76 13.18 28.38
N SER A 82 -0.56 13.11 28.37
CA SER A 82 -1.41 11.93 28.56
C SER A 82 -1.09 10.82 27.55
N SER A 83 -0.57 9.70 28.08
CA SER A 83 -0.80 8.28 27.77
C SER A 83 -1.27 7.72 26.40
N SER A 84 -1.38 8.45 25.29
CA SER A 84 -1.94 7.89 24.03
C SER A 84 -1.01 7.81 22.81
N SER A 85 0.28 8.18 22.89
CA SER A 85 1.22 8.01 21.75
C SER A 85 2.58 7.48 22.17
N LYS A 86 2.64 6.19 22.51
CA LYS A 86 3.90 5.45 22.71
C LYS A 86 4.64 5.10 21.40
N SER A 87 4.44 5.80 20.28
CA SER A 87 5.11 5.48 19.01
C SER A 87 5.71 6.69 18.31
N SER A 88 7.01 6.57 18.02
CA SER A 88 7.93 7.47 17.31
C SER A 88 8.46 8.70 18.07
N ARG A 89 9.52 8.52 18.86
CA ARG A 89 10.31 9.60 19.50
C ARG A 89 11.17 10.42 18.51
N GLY A 90 10.65 10.73 17.31
CA GLY A 90 11.43 11.45 16.29
C GLY A 90 10.82 11.50 14.89
N VAL A 91 9.51 11.29 14.74
CA VAL A 91 8.80 11.37 13.45
C VAL A 91 7.54 12.22 13.60
N TYR A 92 7.23 13.03 12.59
CA TYR A 92 6.05 13.87 12.48
C TYR A 92 5.48 13.75 11.05
N MET A 93 4.15 13.65 10.94
CA MET A 93 3.47 13.40 9.67
C MET A 93 2.57 14.59 9.35
N TYR A 94 2.82 15.26 8.23
CA TYR A 94 1.99 16.34 7.70
C TYR A 94 1.16 15.85 6.51
N ARG A 95 -0.13 16.22 6.50
CA ARG A 95 -1.05 16.01 5.37
C ARG A 95 -1.79 17.30 5.08
N ALA A 96 -1.76 17.76 3.83
CA ALA A 96 -2.54 18.91 3.38
C ALA A 96 -4.06 18.63 3.46
N GLY A 97 -4.87 19.68 3.61
CA GLY A 97 -6.34 19.59 3.64
C GLY A 97 -6.95 19.17 4.99
N ARG A 98 -6.14 18.90 6.02
CA ARG A 98 -6.62 18.73 7.40
C ARG A 98 -6.87 20.08 8.06
N ALA A 99 -7.93 20.16 8.88
CA ALA A 99 -8.23 21.37 9.65
C ALA A 99 -7.04 21.75 10.54
N LEU A 100 -6.77 23.06 10.57
CA LEU A 100 -5.67 23.74 11.26
C LEU A 100 -5.83 23.71 12.80
N GLU A 101 -6.32 22.62 13.39
CA GLU A 101 -6.58 22.55 14.84
C GLU A 101 -5.32 22.22 15.68
N ASP A 102 -4.16 21.99 15.05
CA ASP A 102 -2.90 21.59 15.70
C ASP A 102 -1.71 22.55 15.42
N THR A 103 -1.96 23.81 15.04
CA THR A 103 -0.90 24.77 14.65
C THR A 103 0.19 24.91 15.71
N ASP A 104 -0.17 24.90 16.98
CA ASP A 104 0.75 25.12 18.10
C ASP A 104 1.71 23.95 18.33
N SER A 105 1.51 22.79 17.67
CA SER A 105 2.30 21.56 17.85
C SER A 105 2.91 21.01 16.56
N SER A 106 2.95 21.78 15.48
CA SER A 106 3.55 21.35 14.20
C SER A 106 4.90 22.03 13.93
N PRO A 107 5.87 21.37 13.27
CA PRO A 107 7.03 22.07 12.74
C PRO A 107 6.57 23.18 11.76
N PRO A 108 7.14 24.39 11.81
CA PRO A 108 6.85 25.42 10.82
C PRO A 108 7.33 25.01 9.42
N CYS A 109 6.88 25.75 8.39
CA CYS A 109 7.24 25.53 6.98
C CYS A 109 6.73 24.21 6.34
N MET A 110 5.98 23.35 7.04
CA MET A 110 5.57 22.03 6.50
C MET A 110 4.60 22.12 5.31
N ALA A 111 3.72 23.12 5.28
CA ALA A 111 2.78 23.32 4.16
C ALA A 111 3.53 23.75 2.89
N GLU A 112 4.49 24.66 3.02
CA GLU A 112 5.33 25.16 1.94
C GLU A 112 6.24 24.05 1.40
N VAL A 113 6.84 23.25 2.28
CA VAL A 113 7.63 22.08 1.91
C VAL A 113 6.77 21.07 1.15
N PHE A 114 5.57 20.77 1.65
CA PHE A 114 4.63 19.84 1.01
C PHE A 114 4.29 20.30 -0.42
N ARG A 115 3.98 21.59 -0.59
CA ARG A 115 3.68 22.18 -1.90
C ARG A 115 4.89 22.11 -2.85
N CYS A 116 6.08 22.45 -2.35
CA CYS A 116 7.33 22.43 -3.12
C CYS A 116 7.68 21.01 -3.58
N MET A 117 7.74 20.05 -2.66
CA MET A 117 8.02 18.65 -3.01
C MET A 117 6.92 18.05 -3.89
N GLY A 118 5.65 18.40 -3.67
CA GLY A 118 4.54 17.99 -4.54
C GLY A 118 4.69 18.47 -5.99
N LYS A 119 5.15 19.71 -6.21
CA LYS A 119 5.47 20.24 -7.55
C LYS A 119 6.58 19.42 -8.22
N VAL A 120 7.66 19.13 -7.49
CA VAL A 120 8.79 18.32 -7.99
C VAL A 120 8.34 16.90 -8.34
N ALA A 121 7.55 16.27 -7.48
CA ALA A 121 7.08 14.90 -7.68
C ALA A 121 6.20 14.79 -8.94
N ARG A 122 5.32 15.78 -9.20
CA ARG A 122 4.50 15.83 -10.42
C ARG A 122 5.34 16.03 -11.68
N ALA A 123 6.37 16.89 -11.63
CA ALA A 123 7.30 17.07 -12.75
C ALA A 123 8.08 15.77 -13.05
N ALA A 124 8.58 15.10 -12.01
CA ALA A 124 9.26 13.81 -12.14
C ALA A 124 8.34 12.73 -12.72
N LEU A 125 7.08 12.67 -12.27
CA LEU A 125 6.10 11.71 -12.80
C LEU A 125 5.79 11.95 -14.28
N CYS A 126 5.68 13.21 -14.70
CA CYS A 126 5.52 13.58 -16.11
C CYS A 126 6.74 13.15 -16.95
N ALA A 127 7.95 13.30 -16.41
CA ALA A 127 9.18 12.88 -17.07
C ALA A 127 9.26 11.36 -17.23
N VAL A 128 8.89 10.60 -16.18
CA VAL A 128 8.80 9.12 -16.24
C VAL A 128 7.78 8.70 -17.31
N ALA A 129 6.60 9.32 -17.34
CA ALA A 129 5.58 9.04 -18.35
C ALA A 129 6.11 9.25 -19.79
N ARG A 130 6.79 10.38 -20.02
CA ARG A 130 7.38 10.70 -21.34
C ARG A 130 8.44 9.72 -21.77
N ASN A 131 9.31 9.28 -20.86
CA ASN A 131 10.32 8.29 -21.18
C ASN A 131 9.71 6.93 -21.56
N LEU A 132 8.56 6.57 -20.96
CA LEU A 132 7.78 5.39 -21.32
C LEU A 132 6.93 5.57 -22.59
N ARG A 133 7.08 6.69 -23.30
CA ARG A 133 6.29 7.07 -24.49
C ARG A 133 4.80 7.22 -24.23
N LEU A 134 4.45 7.58 -22.99
CA LEU A 134 3.09 7.88 -22.58
C LEU A 134 2.83 9.39 -22.69
N ARG A 135 1.55 9.76 -22.65
CA ARG A 135 1.18 11.16 -22.42
C ARG A 135 1.68 11.61 -21.05
N SER A 136 2.12 12.87 -20.94
CA SER A 136 2.61 13.44 -19.67
C SER A 136 1.59 13.35 -18.53
N ASP A 137 0.30 13.40 -18.85
CA ASP A 137 -0.80 13.43 -17.89
C ASP A 137 -1.42 12.05 -17.63
N VAL A 138 -0.83 10.97 -18.16
CA VAL A 138 -1.38 9.61 -18.05
C VAL A 138 -1.68 9.19 -16.61
N PHE A 139 -0.86 9.64 -15.65
CA PHE A 139 -1.00 9.31 -14.24
C PHE A 139 -1.83 10.31 -13.43
N ASN A 140 -2.35 11.39 -14.04
CA ASN A 140 -3.08 12.43 -13.30
C ASN A 140 -4.35 11.89 -12.62
N HIS A 141 -5.00 10.88 -13.21
CA HIS A 141 -6.16 10.22 -12.64
C HIS A 141 -5.86 9.45 -11.33
N LEU A 142 -4.58 9.22 -11.01
CA LEU A 142 -4.15 8.62 -9.76
C LEU A 142 -3.88 9.68 -8.68
N LEU A 143 -3.75 10.96 -9.03
CA LEU A 143 -3.27 11.99 -8.12
C LEU A 143 -4.40 12.81 -7.52
N ASP A 144 -4.13 13.36 -6.33
CA ASP A 144 -5.01 14.38 -5.76
C ASP A 144 -5.15 15.60 -6.69
N ASP A 145 -6.34 16.20 -6.68
CA ASP A 145 -6.61 17.49 -7.33
C ASP A 145 -5.68 18.57 -6.78
N ASN A 146 -5.31 19.52 -7.63
CA ASN A 146 -4.46 20.64 -7.27
C ASN A 146 -5.06 21.95 -7.81
N PRO A 147 -5.66 22.80 -6.95
CA PRO A 147 -5.75 22.69 -5.48
C PRO A 147 -6.68 21.58 -5.00
N LEU A 148 -6.49 21.13 -3.76
CA LEU A 148 -7.36 20.13 -3.12
C LEU A 148 -8.78 20.67 -2.92
N PRO A 149 -9.82 19.81 -3.00
CA PRO A 149 -11.18 20.19 -2.64
C PRO A 149 -11.27 20.63 -1.17
N ALA A 150 -12.23 21.50 -0.87
CA ALA A 150 -12.40 22.04 0.48
C ALA A 150 -12.67 20.91 1.50
N ASN A 151 -11.90 20.89 2.60
CA ASN A 151 -11.96 19.90 3.68
C ASN A 151 -11.61 18.45 3.28
N GLU A 152 -11.02 18.23 2.11
CA GLU A 152 -10.53 16.91 1.73
C GLU A 152 -9.03 16.79 2.02
N PRO A 153 -8.61 15.81 2.85
CA PRO A 153 -7.19 15.59 3.10
C PRO A 153 -6.51 14.97 1.88
N SER A 154 -5.28 15.40 1.61
CA SER A 154 -4.44 14.77 0.59
C SER A 154 -4.15 13.31 0.94
N SER A 155 -4.12 12.47 -0.11
CA SER A 155 -3.64 11.09 -0.05
C SER A 155 -2.13 11.05 0.24
N SER A 156 -1.40 12.04 -0.29
CA SER A 156 0.06 12.17 -0.13
C SER A 156 0.45 12.68 1.25
N VAL A 157 1.66 12.33 1.69
CA VAL A 157 2.13 12.61 3.06
C VAL A 157 3.55 13.16 3.05
N LEU A 158 3.79 14.19 3.84
CA LEU A 158 5.14 14.66 4.18
C LEU A 158 5.53 14.13 5.56
N VAL A 159 6.70 13.51 5.64
CA VAL A 159 7.25 12.93 6.86
C VAL A 159 8.48 13.73 7.26
N ALA A 160 8.41 14.41 8.40
CA ALA A 160 9.56 15.02 9.03
C ALA A 160 10.12 14.06 10.08
N SER A 161 11.42 13.79 10.03
CA SER A 161 12.09 12.91 10.98
C SER A 161 13.36 13.55 11.52
N TYR A 162 13.68 13.28 12.77
CA TYR A 162 14.96 13.62 13.38
C TYR A 162 15.50 12.42 14.14
N ARG A 163 16.72 12.02 13.82
CA ARG A 163 17.43 10.94 14.51
C ARG A 163 18.64 11.50 15.25
N HIS A 164 18.74 11.16 16.53
CA HIS A 164 19.90 11.46 17.34
C HIS A 164 20.98 10.40 17.09
N VAL A 165 22.23 10.80 16.86
CA VAL A 165 23.37 9.87 16.86
C VAL A 165 23.71 9.56 18.33
N PRO A 166 23.62 8.31 18.80
CA PRO A 166 24.00 7.99 20.17
C PRO A 166 25.52 8.13 20.32
N VAL A 167 25.96 8.88 21.33
CA VAL A 167 27.37 8.94 21.71
C VAL A 167 27.76 7.58 22.30
N GLN A 168 28.61 6.80 21.61
CA GLN A 168 29.28 5.67 22.25
C GLN A 168 30.22 6.21 23.31
N ASN A 169 29.84 6.05 24.58
CA ASN A 169 30.75 6.34 25.68
C ASN A 169 31.70 5.15 25.84
N GLY A 170 33.00 5.42 25.78
CA GLY A 170 34.04 4.39 25.72
C GLY A 170 34.02 3.44 26.91
N LYS A 171 33.53 2.21 26.69
CA LYS A 171 33.94 1.00 27.41
C LYS A 171 33.70 -0.19 26.50
N GLY A 172 34.77 -0.71 25.93
CA GLY A 172 34.72 -1.88 25.07
C GLY A 172 34.17 -3.10 25.82
N ALA A 173 33.20 -3.77 25.21
CA ALA A 173 32.94 -5.18 25.39
C ALA A 173 32.17 -5.68 24.17
N LEU A 174 32.73 -6.72 23.56
CA LEU A 174 32.14 -7.58 22.54
C LEU A 174 30.65 -7.83 22.86
N GLY A 175 29.77 -7.36 22.00
CA GLY A 175 28.33 -7.40 22.20
C GLY A 175 27.64 -7.03 20.90
N GLU A 176 27.59 -8.01 20.01
CA GLU A 176 26.89 -8.03 18.72
C GLU A 176 25.40 -7.69 18.93
N GLY A 177 25.12 -6.39 19.00
CA GLY A 177 23.81 -5.83 19.27
C GLY A 177 23.07 -5.52 17.97
N ASN A 178 22.41 -6.55 17.43
CA ASN A 178 21.20 -6.50 16.62
C ASN A 178 20.94 -5.17 15.86
N ILE A 179 21.62 -4.98 14.72
CA ILE A 179 21.34 -3.89 13.79
C ILE A 179 20.02 -4.23 13.10
N THR A 180 18.91 -3.71 13.59
CA THR A 180 17.63 -3.75 12.87
C THR A 180 17.72 -2.81 11.65
N THR A 181 18.37 -3.28 10.58
CA THR A 181 18.33 -2.64 9.26
C THR A 181 16.94 -2.85 8.67
N ASN A 182 15.99 -2.00 9.02
CA ASN A 182 14.69 -1.98 8.35
C ASN A 182 14.92 -1.53 6.90
N CYS A 183 14.92 -2.49 5.97
CA CYS A 183 14.81 -2.24 4.55
C CYS A 183 13.38 -1.78 4.27
N GLU A 184 13.20 -0.54 3.81
CA GLU A 184 11.88 0.03 3.51
C GLU A 184 11.69 0.02 1.99
N ILE A 185 10.60 -0.60 1.54
CA ILE A 185 10.16 -0.50 0.15
C ILE A 185 9.10 0.60 0.09
N GLU A 186 9.34 1.61 -0.75
CA GLU A 186 8.40 2.71 -0.91
C GLU A 186 7.07 2.20 -1.48
N LYS A 187 5.95 2.46 -0.80
CA LYS A 187 4.62 1.95 -1.21
C LYS A 187 3.93 2.79 -2.29
N GLY A 188 4.19 4.11 -2.28
CA GLY A 188 3.49 5.09 -3.11
C GLY A 188 3.87 5.06 -4.60
N LEU A 189 3.58 6.15 -5.30
CA LEU A 189 4.04 6.35 -6.68
C LEU A 189 5.52 6.76 -6.69
N LEU A 190 5.85 7.83 -5.98
CA LEU A 190 7.19 8.40 -5.89
C LEU A 190 7.46 8.83 -4.46
N THR A 191 8.72 8.75 -4.05
CA THR A 191 9.20 9.32 -2.79
C THR A 191 10.35 10.28 -3.06
N LEU A 192 10.23 11.50 -2.53
CA LEU A 192 11.29 12.51 -2.54
C LEU A 192 11.88 12.63 -1.15
N VAL A 193 13.20 12.53 -1.03
CA VAL A 193 13.91 12.66 0.24
C VAL A 193 14.87 13.84 0.19
N CYS A 194 14.78 14.70 1.20
CA CYS A 194 15.74 15.76 1.49
C CYS A 194 16.32 15.51 2.89
N SER A 195 17.64 15.60 3.07
CA SER A 195 18.30 15.34 4.36
C SER A 195 19.46 16.29 4.56
N ASP A 196 19.77 16.60 5.82
CA ASP A 196 20.88 17.48 6.20
C ASP A 196 22.21 16.74 6.41
N ALA A 197 22.17 15.42 6.50
CA ALA A 197 23.33 14.55 6.66
C ALA A 197 23.12 13.25 5.86
N PRO A 198 24.21 12.68 5.30
CA PRO A 198 24.13 11.43 4.55
C PRO A 198 23.77 10.24 5.46
N GLY A 199 23.23 9.20 4.85
CA GLY A 199 22.91 7.94 5.55
C GLY A 199 21.92 7.06 4.81
N LEU A 200 21.31 7.53 3.71
CA LEU A 200 20.36 6.76 2.92
C LEU A 200 21.09 5.92 1.87
N GLN A 201 21.01 4.61 2.02
CA GLN A 201 21.50 3.67 1.03
C GLN A 201 20.37 3.18 0.14
N VAL A 202 20.65 3.05 -1.16
CA VAL A 202 19.73 2.48 -2.16
C VAL A 202 20.36 1.22 -2.73
N TYR A 203 19.52 0.23 -3.00
CA TYR A 203 19.94 -1.00 -3.66
C TYR A 203 19.92 -0.78 -5.18
N ASP A 204 21.07 -0.88 -5.82
CA ASP A 204 21.17 -0.78 -7.28
C ASP A 204 20.68 -2.08 -7.97
N PRO A 205 20.36 -2.03 -9.27
CA PRO A 205 20.02 -3.22 -10.06
C PRO A 205 21.15 -4.25 -10.19
N ASN A 206 22.40 -3.89 -9.87
CA ASN A 206 23.55 -4.79 -9.88
C ASN A 206 23.70 -5.57 -8.57
N GLY A 207 22.77 -5.40 -7.64
CA GLY A 207 22.74 -6.11 -6.36
C GLY A 207 23.58 -5.48 -5.26
N ARG A 208 23.88 -4.17 -5.35
CA ARG A 208 24.78 -3.47 -4.42
C ARG A 208 24.07 -2.34 -3.70
N TRP A 209 24.30 -2.28 -2.39
CA TRP A 209 23.95 -1.10 -1.60
C TRP A 209 24.99 0.00 -1.83
N TYR A 210 24.53 1.20 -2.18
CA TYR A 210 25.38 2.37 -2.30
C TYR A 210 24.76 3.56 -1.57
N LEU A 211 25.59 4.50 -1.10
CA LEU A 211 25.14 5.71 -0.41
C LEU A 211 24.58 6.71 -1.44
N ALA A 212 23.27 6.86 -1.46
CA ALA A 212 22.56 7.62 -2.50
C ALA A 212 22.43 9.12 -2.19
N ASP A 213 22.43 9.48 -0.90
CA ASP A 213 22.35 10.87 -0.44
C ASP A 213 23.73 11.52 -0.18
N CYS A 214 24.82 10.90 -0.67
CA CYS A 214 26.17 11.43 -0.52
C CYS A 214 26.31 12.80 -1.21
N GLY A 215 26.74 13.82 -0.46
CA GLY A 215 26.93 15.17 -1.00
C GLY A 215 25.63 15.92 -1.32
N SER A 216 24.49 15.49 -0.75
CA SER A 216 23.22 16.19 -0.95
C SER A 216 23.21 17.53 -0.23
N ALA A 217 22.93 18.61 -0.96
CA ALA A 217 22.58 19.91 -0.39
C ALA A 217 21.08 19.95 -0.03
N PRO A 218 20.61 20.93 0.77
CA PRO A 218 19.18 21.12 1.01
C PRO A 218 18.34 21.33 -0.27
N GLY A 219 18.97 21.73 -1.38
CA GLY A 219 18.33 21.87 -2.69
C GLY A 219 18.28 20.56 -3.50
N ASP A 220 18.84 19.48 -2.99
CA ASP A 220 18.91 18.20 -3.67
C ASP A 220 17.82 17.26 -3.14
N LEU A 221 16.90 16.87 -4.02
CA LEU A 221 15.84 15.95 -3.70
C LEU A 221 16.14 14.58 -4.32
N LEU A 222 16.40 13.59 -3.49
CA LEU A 222 16.55 12.21 -3.94
C LEU A 222 15.19 11.64 -4.31
N LEU A 223 15.03 11.25 -5.57
CA LEU A 223 13.85 10.62 -6.14
C LEU A 223 13.97 9.10 -6.11
N LEU A 224 12.96 8.46 -5.54
CA LEU A 224 12.77 7.01 -5.51
C LEU A 224 11.41 6.63 -6.10
N ILE A 225 11.36 5.50 -6.80
CA ILE A 225 10.12 4.93 -7.36
C ILE A 225 9.49 4.01 -6.33
N GLY A 226 8.18 4.14 -6.12
CA GLY A 226 7.44 3.25 -5.21
C GLY A 226 6.70 2.12 -5.93
N LYS A 227 6.19 1.17 -5.13
CA LYS A 227 5.48 -0.04 -5.60
C LYS A 227 4.24 0.31 -6.43
N ALA A 228 3.49 1.35 -6.10
CA ALA A 228 2.30 1.71 -6.89
C ALA A 228 2.66 2.19 -8.30
N LEU A 229 3.74 2.95 -8.47
CA LEU A 229 4.19 3.35 -9.81
C LEU A 229 4.84 2.19 -10.54
N SER A 230 5.58 1.33 -9.84
CA SER A 230 6.08 0.08 -10.42
C SER A 230 4.94 -0.79 -10.94
N HIS A 231 3.80 -0.85 -10.25
CA HIS A 231 2.62 -1.55 -10.72
C HIS A 231 1.97 -0.84 -11.92
N ALA A 232 1.73 0.47 -11.83
CA ALA A 232 1.13 1.26 -12.92
C ALA A 232 1.97 1.28 -14.21
N THR A 233 3.26 0.99 -14.11
CA THR A 233 4.19 0.87 -15.24
C THR A 233 4.48 -0.57 -15.64
N ALA A 234 3.71 -1.54 -15.14
CA ALA A 234 3.90 -2.97 -15.42
C ALA A 234 5.32 -3.50 -15.13
N GLY A 235 6.00 -2.92 -14.15
CA GLY A 235 7.37 -3.29 -13.77
C GLY A 235 8.47 -2.72 -14.66
N LEU A 236 8.14 -1.91 -15.68
CA LEU A 236 9.13 -1.20 -16.50
C LEU A 236 10.01 -0.26 -15.65
N ARG A 237 9.45 0.21 -14.52
CA ARG A 237 10.15 1.01 -13.52
C ARG A 237 10.08 0.31 -12.16
N PRO A 238 11.13 -0.41 -11.74
CA PRO A 238 11.10 -1.15 -10.48
C PRO A 238 11.04 -0.21 -9.28
N ALA A 239 10.37 -0.65 -8.23
CA ALA A 239 10.36 0.06 -6.95
C ALA A 239 11.77 0.02 -6.31
N ALA A 240 12.20 1.16 -5.79
CA ALA A 240 13.49 1.27 -5.13
C ALA A 240 13.44 0.64 -3.73
N LEU A 241 14.52 -0.08 -3.39
CA LEU A 241 14.77 -0.54 -2.03
C LEU A 241 15.72 0.44 -1.35
N CYS A 242 15.33 0.97 -0.21
CA CYS A 242 16.17 1.87 0.56
C CYS A 242 16.32 1.41 2.01
N ARG A 243 17.44 1.79 2.62
CA ARG A 243 17.67 1.60 4.06
C ARG A 243 18.46 2.78 4.61
N LEU A 244 18.22 3.11 5.87
CA LEU A 244 19.04 4.11 6.55
C LEU A 244 20.16 3.42 7.33
N VAL A 245 21.41 3.82 7.08
CA VAL A 245 22.60 3.35 7.79
C VAL A 245 23.12 4.46 8.71
N THR A 246 23.39 4.11 9.97
CA THR A 246 23.80 5.03 11.03
C THR A 246 25.32 5.16 11.20
N ASP A 247 26.13 4.37 10.47
CA ASP A 247 27.55 4.19 10.79
C ASP A 247 28.53 5.04 9.97
N HIS A 248 28.06 5.99 9.17
CA HIS A 248 28.95 6.95 8.49
C HIS A 248 29.35 8.09 9.44
N ALA A 249 30.03 7.73 10.54
CA ALA A 249 30.71 8.68 11.41
C ALA A 249 31.91 9.27 10.66
N SER A 250 31.68 10.38 9.96
CA SER A 250 32.78 11.29 9.62
C SER A 250 33.26 11.91 10.93
N ALA A 251 34.41 11.45 11.40
CA ALA A 251 35.12 12.01 12.53
C ALA A 251 35.64 13.42 12.17
N SER A 252 34.76 14.41 12.22
CA SER A 252 35.16 15.82 12.26
C SER A 252 34.34 16.55 13.32
N ALA A 253 35.05 17.02 14.33
CA ALA A 253 34.53 17.60 15.55
C ALA A 253 33.77 18.92 15.32
N SER A 254 32.47 18.93 15.57
CA SER A 254 31.77 20.00 16.29
C SER A 254 30.37 19.52 16.70
N ALA A 255 30.08 19.53 18.01
CA ALA A 255 28.74 19.48 18.62
C ALA A 255 27.65 18.69 17.87
N ASN A 256 27.64 17.36 18.04
CA ASN A 256 26.53 16.41 17.75
C ASN A 256 25.27 16.98 17.04
N PRO A 257 25.27 17.16 15.71
CA PRO A 257 24.04 17.38 14.98
C PRO A 257 23.41 16.01 14.68
N GLY A 258 22.23 15.73 15.23
CA GLY A 258 21.41 14.62 14.73
C GLY A 258 21.03 14.85 13.25
N ARG A 259 20.58 13.79 12.58
CA ARG A 259 20.13 13.85 11.18
C ARG A 259 18.66 14.22 11.10
N SER A 260 18.34 15.36 10.49
CA SER A 260 16.99 15.72 10.08
C SER A 260 16.74 15.29 8.64
N SER A 261 15.55 14.75 8.38
CA SER A 261 15.13 14.39 7.03
C SER A 261 13.66 14.69 6.79
N LEU A 262 13.37 15.13 5.57
CA LEU A 262 12.02 15.33 5.06
C LEU A 262 11.80 14.31 3.93
N ALA A 263 10.73 13.53 4.02
CA ALA A 263 10.35 12.57 2.99
C ALA A 263 8.92 12.84 2.53
N PHE A 264 8.74 13.25 1.27
CA PHE A 264 7.43 13.41 0.66
C PHE A 264 7.08 12.15 -0.13
N ARG A 265 5.98 11.51 0.25
CA ARG A 265 5.45 10.31 -0.41
C ARG A 265 4.25 10.72 -1.26
N LEU A 266 4.42 10.68 -2.57
CA LEU A 266 3.34 10.87 -3.53
C LEU A 266 2.50 9.60 -3.56
N MET A 267 1.28 9.67 -3.03
CA MET A 267 0.38 8.52 -2.94
C MET A 267 -0.71 8.60 -4.01
N PRO A 268 -1.13 7.47 -4.57
CA PRO A 268 -2.31 7.45 -5.41
C PRO A 268 -3.59 7.63 -4.57
N GLN A 269 -4.64 8.20 -5.16
CA GLN A 269 -5.95 8.35 -4.53
C GLN A 269 -6.58 6.99 -4.21
N GLY A 270 -7.18 6.85 -3.03
CA GLY A 270 -7.71 5.57 -2.54
C GLY A 270 -8.83 4.96 -3.39
N ASN A 271 -9.58 5.78 -4.12
CA ASN A 271 -10.66 5.37 -5.02
C ASN A 271 -10.21 5.16 -6.48
N ALA A 272 -8.93 5.42 -6.80
CA ALA A 272 -8.40 5.20 -8.13
C ALA A 272 -8.08 3.71 -8.37
N VAL A 273 -7.82 3.38 -9.64
CA VAL A 273 -7.46 2.02 -10.09
C VAL A 273 -6.09 2.07 -10.74
N LEU A 274 -5.19 1.19 -10.32
CA LEU A 274 -3.91 1.00 -10.99
C LEU A 274 -4.13 0.10 -12.21
N ASP A 275 -4.24 0.73 -13.38
CA ASP A 275 -4.42 0.05 -14.66
C ASP A 275 -3.18 0.23 -15.56
N CYS A 276 -2.78 -0.86 -16.20
CA CYS A 276 -1.66 -0.92 -17.12
C CYS A 276 -2.09 -0.73 -18.59
N SER A 277 -3.37 -0.52 -18.89
CA SER A 277 -3.85 -0.28 -20.26
C SER A 277 -3.09 0.82 -21.03
N PRO A 278 -2.64 1.95 -20.41
CA PRO A 278 -1.86 2.95 -21.14
C PRO A 278 -0.47 2.44 -21.55
N ILE A 279 0.11 1.53 -20.77
CA ILE A 279 1.40 0.90 -21.06
C ILE A 279 1.26 -0.03 -22.27
N THR A 280 0.20 -0.83 -22.33
CA THR A 280 -0.12 -1.68 -23.49
C THR A 280 -0.37 -0.84 -24.73
N ALA A 281 -1.14 0.26 -24.59
CA ALA A 281 -1.45 1.16 -25.70
C ALA A 281 -0.20 1.85 -26.29
N ALA A 282 0.83 2.06 -25.47
CA ALA A 282 2.14 2.55 -25.93
C ALA A 282 3.03 1.47 -26.59
N GLY A 283 2.53 0.23 -26.69
CA GLY A 283 3.21 -0.88 -27.36
C GLY A 283 4.15 -1.70 -26.48
N HIS A 284 4.11 -1.53 -25.16
CA HIS A 284 4.91 -2.35 -24.24
C HIS A 284 4.23 -3.69 -23.96
N VAL A 285 5.04 -4.74 -23.81
CA VAL A 285 4.55 -6.08 -23.46
C VAL A 285 4.38 -6.18 -21.95
N ILE A 286 3.18 -6.55 -21.50
CA ILE A 286 2.82 -6.60 -20.08
C ILE A 286 2.71 -8.06 -19.62
N PRO A 287 3.40 -8.45 -18.54
CA PRO A 287 3.21 -9.76 -17.93
C PRO A 287 1.75 -9.96 -17.47
N GLN A 288 1.23 -11.18 -17.63
CA GLN A 288 -0.16 -11.52 -17.23
C GLN A 288 -0.45 -11.32 -15.72
N SER A 289 0.60 -11.16 -14.90
CA SER A 289 0.46 -10.87 -13.47
C SER A 289 -0.02 -9.45 -13.17
N TYR A 290 0.10 -8.50 -14.11
CA TYR A 290 -0.39 -7.14 -13.92
C TYR A 290 -1.83 -7.04 -14.38
N VAL A 291 -2.74 -7.04 -13.40
CA VAL A 291 -4.18 -6.87 -13.61
C VAL A 291 -4.65 -5.56 -12.97
N PRO A 292 -5.72 -4.93 -13.48
CA PRO A 292 -6.29 -3.76 -12.84
C PRO A 292 -6.65 -4.06 -11.38
N ILE A 293 -6.16 -3.23 -10.46
CA ILE A 293 -6.39 -3.36 -9.02
C ILE A 293 -6.76 -2.00 -8.42
N SER A 294 -7.76 -1.98 -7.52
CA SER A 294 -8.08 -0.74 -6.80
C SER A 294 -6.92 -0.34 -5.89
N VAL A 295 -6.65 0.96 -5.80
CA VAL A 295 -5.57 1.48 -4.94
C VAL A 295 -5.79 1.06 -3.48
N SER A 296 -7.03 1.10 -2.98
CA SER A 296 -7.34 0.63 -1.62
C SER A 296 -6.91 -0.81 -1.40
N GLN A 297 -7.27 -1.73 -2.32
CA GLN A 297 -6.90 -3.14 -2.21
C GLN A 297 -5.38 -3.32 -2.30
N PHE A 298 -4.74 -2.65 -3.26
CA PHE A 298 -3.30 -2.73 -3.43
C PHE A 298 -2.55 -2.28 -2.17
N MET A 299 -2.96 -1.16 -1.57
CA MET A 299 -2.33 -0.63 -0.35
C MET A 299 -2.58 -1.52 0.88
N ASP A 300 -3.74 -2.17 0.97
CA ASP A 300 -4.06 -3.14 2.02
C ASP A 300 -3.20 -4.41 1.88
N ASP A 301 -3.04 -4.94 0.66
CA ASP A 301 -2.20 -6.10 0.37
C ASP A 301 -0.74 -5.83 0.74
N LEU A 302 -0.20 -4.66 0.36
CA LEU A 302 1.16 -4.24 0.75
C LEU A 302 1.36 -4.11 2.26
N SER A 303 0.30 -3.77 3.00
CA SER A 303 0.37 -3.64 4.45
C SER A 303 0.29 -5.01 5.14
N ALA A 304 -0.47 -5.94 4.58
CA ALA A 304 -0.52 -7.33 5.05
C ALA A 304 0.80 -8.10 4.84
N GLU A 305 1.56 -7.77 3.78
CA GLU A 305 2.90 -8.35 3.53
C GLU A 305 3.93 -7.93 4.60
N GLU A 306 3.82 -6.74 5.17
CA GLU A 306 4.75 -6.21 6.18
C GLU A 306 4.49 -6.74 7.61
N ASP A 307 3.25 -7.13 7.91
CA ASP A 307 2.84 -7.66 9.21
C ASP A 307 3.31 -9.10 9.47
N ILE A 308 3.98 -9.74 8.50
CA ILE A 308 4.60 -11.06 8.65
C ILE A 308 6.00 -10.84 9.27
N PRO A 309 6.27 -11.26 10.52
CA PRO A 309 7.57 -11.06 11.15
C PRO A 309 8.64 -11.87 10.42
N CYS A 310 9.42 -11.22 9.55
CA CYS A 310 10.53 -11.88 8.87
C CYS A 310 11.74 -11.98 9.82
N ASN A 311 11.99 -13.19 10.32
CA ASN A 311 13.34 -13.65 10.65
C ASN A 311 14.14 -13.73 9.33
N ARG A 312 14.60 -12.58 8.82
CA ARG A 312 15.44 -12.53 7.63
C ARG A 312 16.89 -12.64 8.08
N SER A 313 17.38 -13.86 8.28
CA SER A 313 18.81 -14.11 8.42
C SER A 313 19.51 -13.87 7.08
N ASP A 314 20.72 -13.29 7.15
CA ASP A 314 21.59 -12.76 6.09
C ASP A 314 22.12 -13.78 5.06
N SER A 315 21.25 -14.58 4.46
CA SER A 315 21.67 -15.49 3.38
C SER A 315 20.62 -15.57 2.28
N THR A 316 20.48 -14.48 1.50
CA THR A 316 20.16 -14.47 0.05
C THR A 316 19.94 -13.03 -0.41
N LEU A 317 21.03 -12.31 -0.69
CA LEU A 317 21.03 -10.97 -1.32
C LEU A 317 21.37 -11.07 -2.81
N VAL A 318 21.00 -12.15 -3.49
CA VAL A 318 21.19 -12.34 -4.93
C VAL A 318 19.92 -12.96 -5.52
N ALA A 319 18.84 -12.19 -5.59
CA ALA A 319 17.62 -12.63 -6.27
C ALA A 319 16.70 -11.44 -6.63
N LEU A 320 17.23 -10.45 -7.35
CA LEU A 320 16.37 -9.40 -7.92
C LEU A 320 16.87 -8.91 -9.28
N THR A 321 16.96 -9.87 -10.20
CA THR A 321 16.74 -9.64 -11.63
C THR A 321 15.77 -10.73 -12.08
N ASN A 322 14.61 -10.33 -12.60
CA ASN A 322 13.61 -11.24 -13.18
C ASN A 322 14.13 -11.90 -14.45
N VAL A 323 15.01 -12.88 -14.28
CA VAL A 323 15.22 -14.03 -15.18
C VAL A 323 15.50 -15.18 -14.21
N ASP A 324 14.70 -16.22 -14.29
CA ASP A 324 14.63 -17.37 -13.37
C ASP A 324 13.86 -17.10 -12.06
N LYS A 325 12.53 -17.22 -12.15
CA LYS A 325 11.73 -17.60 -10.98
C LYS A 325 12.24 -18.96 -10.54
N GLU A 326 13.05 -19.00 -9.49
CA GLU A 326 13.24 -20.24 -8.74
C GLU A 326 11.84 -20.75 -8.38
N PRO A 327 11.45 -21.95 -8.86
CA PRO A 327 10.08 -22.41 -8.68
C PRO A 327 9.80 -22.48 -7.19
N THR A 328 8.73 -21.83 -6.75
CA THR A 328 8.30 -21.88 -5.34
C THR A 328 8.26 -23.32 -4.86
N LEU A 329 8.64 -23.59 -3.61
CA LEU A 329 8.56 -24.95 -3.04
C LEU A 329 7.18 -25.58 -3.24
N ARG A 330 6.13 -24.77 -3.18
CA ARG A 330 4.77 -25.18 -3.52
C ARG A 330 4.65 -25.65 -4.98
N SER A 331 5.10 -24.86 -5.95
CA SER A 331 5.09 -25.28 -7.36
C SER A 331 5.99 -26.47 -7.67
N VAL A 332 7.10 -26.66 -6.95
CA VAL A 332 7.98 -27.83 -7.11
C VAL A 332 7.31 -29.11 -6.59
N LEU A 333 6.53 -28.99 -5.51
CA LEU A 333 5.84 -30.10 -4.86
C LEU A 333 4.40 -30.29 -5.35
N SER A 334 4.00 -29.62 -6.44
CA SER A 334 2.69 -29.74 -7.06
C SER A 334 2.79 -30.25 -8.48
N ASP A 335 1.79 -31.02 -8.89
CA ASP A 335 1.59 -31.44 -10.27
C ASP A 335 1.32 -30.21 -11.16
N SER A 336 2.08 -30.06 -12.25
CA SER A 336 1.99 -28.92 -13.15
C SER A 336 0.70 -28.90 -13.98
N LEU A 337 -0.04 -30.01 -14.07
CA LEU A 337 -1.33 -30.07 -14.77
C LEU A 337 -2.52 -29.81 -13.85
N SER A 338 -2.57 -30.45 -12.68
CA SER A 338 -3.70 -30.30 -11.73
C SER A 338 -3.50 -29.22 -10.68
N GLY A 339 -2.26 -28.79 -10.42
CA GLY A 339 -1.92 -27.95 -9.27
C GLY A 339 -2.03 -28.67 -7.92
N ALA A 340 -2.37 -29.97 -7.89
CA ALA A 340 -2.46 -30.75 -6.67
C ALA A 340 -1.07 -31.08 -6.12
N PHE A 341 -0.92 -31.15 -4.79
CA PHE A 341 0.32 -31.60 -4.18
C PHE A 341 0.63 -33.05 -4.56
N LEU A 342 1.92 -33.36 -4.75
CA LEU A 342 2.43 -34.67 -5.17
C LEU A 342 2.37 -35.74 -4.05
N GLU A 343 1.23 -35.83 -3.35
CA GLU A 343 0.95 -36.82 -2.29
C GLU A 343 0.86 -38.26 -2.84
N ASP A 344 0.73 -38.41 -4.15
CA ASP A 344 0.71 -39.67 -4.90
C ASP A 344 1.97 -39.87 -5.78
N ALA A 345 3.05 -39.10 -5.54
CA ALA A 345 4.27 -39.14 -6.32
C ALA A 345 4.80 -40.56 -6.55
N THR A 346 5.07 -40.89 -7.80
CA THR A 346 5.50 -42.22 -8.25
C THR A 346 6.67 -42.06 -9.22
N LEU A 347 7.73 -42.82 -8.97
CA LEU A 347 8.93 -42.91 -9.77
C LEU A 347 8.69 -43.84 -10.97
N VAL A 348 8.99 -43.36 -12.17
CA VAL A 348 8.96 -44.15 -13.41
C VAL A 348 10.35 -44.72 -13.75
N SER A 349 10.45 -45.67 -14.68
CA SER A 349 11.70 -46.40 -14.98
C SER A 349 12.88 -45.50 -15.39
N CYS A 350 12.64 -44.30 -15.93
CA CYS A 350 13.70 -43.34 -16.25
C CYS A 350 14.18 -42.50 -15.05
N GLY A 351 13.66 -42.76 -13.83
CA GLY A 351 14.08 -42.07 -12.60
C GLY A 351 13.37 -40.75 -12.31
N HIS A 352 12.42 -40.32 -13.14
CA HIS A 352 11.60 -39.14 -12.88
C HIS A 352 10.37 -39.48 -12.02
N SER A 353 9.90 -38.52 -11.21
CA SER A 353 8.71 -38.69 -10.37
C SER A 353 7.55 -37.85 -10.88
N PHE A 354 6.36 -38.44 -10.93
CA PHE A 354 5.12 -37.78 -11.32
C PHE A 354 4.03 -38.04 -10.29
N GLY A 355 3.10 -37.10 -10.12
CA GLY A 355 1.89 -37.26 -9.32
C GLY A 355 0.71 -36.62 -10.04
N GLY A 356 -0.50 -36.80 -9.51
CA GLY A 356 -1.73 -36.20 -10.02
C GLY A 356 -2.02 -36.54 -11.49
N LEU A 357 -2.44 -35.52 -12.25
CA LEU A 357 -2.82 -35.69 -13.65
C LEU A 357 -1.61 -35.93 -14.56
N MET A 358 -0.41 -35.44 -14.20
CA MET A 358 0.79 -35.75 -14.98
C MET A 358 1.19 -37.22 -14.87
N LEU A 359 1.04 -37.85 -13.70
CA LEU A 359 1.27 -39.28 -13.55
C LEU A 359 0.32 -40.10 -14.43
N ARG A 360 -0.98 -39.74 -14.43
CA ARG A 360 -1.97 -40.39 -15.28
C ARG A 360 -1.62 -40.26 -16.76
N ARG A 361 -1.21 -39.07 -17.21
CA ARG A 361 -0.79 -38.82 -18.59
C ARG A 361 0.45 -39.64 -18.98
N VAL A 362 1.43 -39.75 -18.09
CA VAL A 362 2.66 -40.53 -18.32
C VAL A 362 2.33 -42.03 -18.46
N ILE A 363 1.41 -42.56 -17.63
CA ILE A 363 0.95 -43.95 -17.74
C ILE A 363 0.18 -44.19 -19.05
N GLU A 364 -0.75 -43.29 -19.41
CA GLU A 364 -1.57 -43.40 -20.61
C GLU A 364 -0.74 -43.33 -21.91
N THR A 365 0.32 -42.52 -21.91
CA THR A 365 1.19 -42.35 -23.08
C THR A 365 2.39 -43.30 -23.10
N ALA A 366 2.62 -44.05 -22.01
CA ALA A 366 3.81 -44.89 -21.80
C ALA A 366 5.15 -44.17 -22.08
N ARG A 367 5.20 -42.84 -21.90
CA ARG A 367 6.38 -42.00 -22.15
C ARG A 367 6.58 -40.96 -21.06
N CYS A 368 7.82 -40.69 -20.70
CA CYS A 368 8.17 -39.67 -19.72
C CYS A 368 8.07 -38.26 -20.32
N THR A 369 7.34 -37.34 -19.68
CA THR A 369 7.16 -35.97 -20.20
C THR A 369 8.38 -35.06 -20.02
N LEU A 370 9.41 -35.49 -19.27
CA LEU A 370 10.62 -34.71 -19.02
C LEU A 370 11.81 -35.10 -19.91
N CYS A 371 11.97 -36.39 -20.22
CA CYS A 371 13.08 -36.90 -21.01
C CYS A 371 12.66 -37.72 -22.24
N ASP A 372 11.34 -37.88 -22.46
CA ASP A 372 10.74 -38.59 -23.59
C ASP A 372 11.12 -40.08 -23.73
N THR A 373 11.74 -40.67 -22.71
CA THR A 373 12.02 -42.11 -22.64
C THR A 373 10.73 -42.91 -22.44
N GLU A 374 10.62 -44.06 -23.12
CA GLU A 374 9.55 -45.03 -22.89
C GLU A 374 9.59 -45.56 -21.45
N ILE A 375 8.42 -45.69 -20.83
CA ILE A 375 8.31 -46.12 -19.44
C ILE A 375 7.63 -47.48 -19.32
N GLU A 376 8.15 -48.31 -18.42
CA GLU A 376 7.54 -49.60 -18.09
C GLU A 376 6.41 -49.36 -17.08
N THR A 377 5.16 -49.44 -17.55
CA THR A 377 3.97 -49.14 -16.72
C THR A 377 3.68 -50.18 -15.65
N GLY A 378 4.34 -51.35 -15.70
CA GLY A 378 4.14 -52.46 -14.76
C GLY A 378 4.93 -52.37 -13.45
N SER A 379 5.91 -51.46 -13.34
CA SER A 379 6.79 -51.33 -12.17
C SER A 379 6.87 -49.87 -11.70
N LEU A 380 5.76 -49.39 -11.15
CA LEU A 380 5.64 -48.04 -10.60
C LEU A 380 6.05 -48.03 -9.12
N ILE A 381 7.14 -47.34 -8.79
CA ILE A 381 7.69 -47.30 -7.44
C ILE A 381 7.21 -46.04 -6.73
N PRO A 382 6.57 -46.09 -5.55
CA PRO A 382 6.15 -44.90 -4.84
C PRO A 382 7.37 -44.08 -4.35
N ASN A 383 7.33 -42.76 -4.56
CA ASN A 383 8.35 -41.86 -4.02
C ASN A 383 7.93 -41.35 -2.64
N HIS A 384 8.22 -42.13 -1.59
CA HIS A 384 7.81 -41.80 -0.22
C HIS A 384 8.37 -40.47 0.30
N ALA A 385 9.58 -40.08 -0.11
CA ALA A 385 10.19 -38.81 0.29
C ALA A 385 9.42 -37.61 -0.28
N LEU A 386 9.11 -37.65 -1.59
CA LEU A 386 8.39 -36.57 -2.25
C LEU A 386 6.94 -36.46 -1.73
N ARG A 387 6.28 -37.59 -1.49
CA ARG A 387 4.94 -37.62 -0.87
C ARG A 387 4.94 -37.01 0.53
N ALA A 388 5.93 -37.35 1.36
CA ALA A 388 6.05 -36.80 2.71
C ALA A 388 6.31 -35.29 2.69
N ALA A 389 7.17 -34.81 1.78
CA ALA A 389 7.44 -33.39 1.61
C ALA A 389 6.19 -32.61 1.15
N ALA A 390 5.47 -33.15 0.15
CA ALA A 390 4.24 -32.55 -0.35
C ALA A 390 3.15 -32.49 0.73
N ALA A 391 2.97 -33.56 1.52
CA ALA A 391 2.02 -33.61 2.62
C ALA A 391 2.37 -32.61 3.74
N ALA A 392 3.65 -32.46 4.09
CA ALA A 392 4.08 -31.52 5.12
C ALA A 392 3.78 -30.06 4.74
N ILE A 393 4.05 -29.68 3.49
CA ILE A 393 3.75 -28.33 2.99
C ILE A 393 2.24 -28.09 2.91
N LYS A 394 1.46 -29.07 2.44
CA LYS A 394 0.00 -28.98 2.43
C LYS A 394 -0.56 -28.77 3.84
N HIS A 395 -0.09 -29.53 4.83
CA HIS A 395 -0.51 -29.36 6.22
C HIS A 395 -0.16 -27.98 6.79
N GLU A 396 1.01 -27.44 6.46
CA GLU A 396 1.42 -26.10 6.86
C GLU A 396 0.53 -25.02 6.20
N ASP A 397 0.21 -25.17 4.91
CA ASP A 397 -0.69 -24.27 4.19
C ASP A 397 -2.12 -24.32 4.75
N ASP A 398 -2.63 -25.52 5.05
CA ASP A 398 -3.94 -25.70 5.71
C ASP A 398 -3.94 -25.03 7.09
N ARG A 399 -2.89 -25.24 7.90
CA ARG A 399 -2.74 -24.59 9.21
C ARG A 399 -2.72 -23.06 9.09
N ARG A 400 -2.04 -22.51 8.09
CA ARG A 400 -2.04 -21.06 7.82
C ARG A 400 -3.42 -20.56 7.42
N LEU A 401 -4.13 -21.28 6.57
CA LEU A 401 -5.50 -20.94 6.17
C LEU A 401 -6.46 -20.93 7.39
N PHE A 402 -6.39 -21.95 8.24
CA PHE A 402 -7.21 -22.03 9.46
C PHE A 402 -6.80 -20.99 10.51
N HIS A 403 -5.50 -20.71 10.68
CA HIS A 403 -5.01 -19.68 11.59
C HIS A 403 -5.46 -18.27 11.15
N ASN A 404 -5.38 -17.98 9.85
CA ASN A 404 -5.87 -16.73 9.28
C ASN A 404 -7.40 -16.60 9.40
N ALA A 405 -8.15 -17.69 9.23
CA ALA A 405 -9.59 -17.71 9.47
C ALA A 405 -9.94 -17.47 10.95
N ALA A 406 -9.20 -18.06 11.88
CA ALA A 406 -9.36 -17.86 13.32
C ALA A 406 -9.00 -16.44 13.77
N LEU A 407 -7.97 -15.83 13.18
CA LEU A 407 -7.61 -14.42 13.41
C LEU A 407 -8.68 -13.47 12.86
N ARG A 408 -9.24 -13.75 11.69
CA ARG A 408 -10.39 -13.00 11.14
C ARG A 408 -11.62 -13.11 12.04
N LYS A 409 -11.89 -14.30 12.59
CA LYS A 409 -12.97 -14.52 13.58
C LYS A 409 -12.74 -13.72 14.87
N ARG A 410 -11.53 -13.75 15.44
CA ARG A 410 -11.20 -12.97 16.65
C ARG A 410 -11.24 -11.46 16.43
N ARG A 411 -10.81 -10.94 15.27
CA ARG A 411 -10.94 -9.50 14.96
C ARG A 411 -12.40 -9.07 14.83
N LYS A 412 -13.27 -9.96 14.32
CA LYS A 412 -14.72 -9.74 14.27
C LYS A 412 -15.36 -9.73 15.68
N GLU A 413 -14.92 -10.62 16.56
CA GLU A 413 -15.40 -10.70 17.96
C GLU A 413 -14.88 -9.54 18.83
N VAL A 414 -13.64 -9.09 18.64
CA VAL A 414 -13.06 -7.91 19.34
C VAL A 414 -13.69 -6.59 18.87
N GLY A 415 -14.17 -6.53 17.62
CA GLY A 415 -14.94 -5.39 17.10
C GLY A 415 -16.32 -5.25 17.74
N ASP A 416 -16.98 -6.36 18.08
CA ASP A 416 -18.31 -6.36 18.72
C ASP A 416 -18.25 -6.08 20.24
N HIS A 417 -17.10 -6.27 20.89
CA HIS A 417 -16.97 -6.10 22.35
C HIS A 417 -16.69 -4.68 22.84
N ARG A 418 -16.56 -3.67 21.96
CA ARG A 418 -16.36 -2.27 22.35
C ARG A 418 -17.62 -1.41 22.40
N GLU A 419 -18.78 -1.95 22.02
CA GLU A 419 -20.07 -1.25 22.14
C GLU A 419 -21.14 -2.16 22.77
N ASN A 420 -21.09 -2.35 24.08
CA ASN A 420 -22.27 -2.32 24.96
C ASN A 420 -21.88 -2.65 26.40
N GLY A 421 -22.01 -1.65 27.27
CA GLY A 421 -22.24 -1.90 28.68
C GLY A 421 -23.64 -2.47 28.87
N ASP A 422 -23.67 -3.63 29.52
CA ASP A 422 -24.68 -4.19 30.43
C ASP A 422 -26.18 -4.09 30.05
N LEU A 423 -26.81 -5.24 29.84
CA LEU A 423 -27.94 -5.77 30.62
C LEU A 423 -28.37 -7.14 30.04
N SER A 424 -28.33 -8.16 30.90
CA SER A 424 -28.73 -9.56 30.64
C SER A 424 -30.19 -9.73 30.19
N ALA A 425 -30.42 -10.58 29.18
CA ALA A 425 -31.50 -11.58 29.15
C ALA A 425 -31.30 -12.56 27.98
N GLU A 426 -31.54 -13.84 28.25
CA GLU A 426 -31.45 -14.99 27.35
C GLU A 426 -32.19 -14.83 26.01
N ASN A 427 -31.52 -15.14 24.91
CA ASN A 427 -31.87 -16.19 23.94
C ASN A 427 -31.16 -15.91 22.61
N GLY A 428 -30.33 -16.85 22.17
CA GLY A 428 -29.61 -16.75 20.91
C GLY A 428 -30.52 -17.00 19.71
N LEU A 429 -30.42 -16.15 18.68
CA LEU A 429 -30.34 -16.53 17.26
C LEU A 429 -30.15 -15.27 16.36
N HIS A 430 -29.14 -15.29 15.49
CA HIS A 430 -28.96 -14.45 14.29
C HIS A 430 -28.89 -12.90 14.45
N ARG A 431 -27.67 -12.34 14.54
CA ARG A 431 -27.42 -10.89 14.25
C ARG A 431 -26.98 -10.68 12.80
N GLY A 432 -27.94 -10.75 11.88
CA GLY A 432 -27.86 -10.03 10.60
C GLY A 432 -28.34 -8.59 10.81
N VAL A 433 -27.99 -7.67 9.90
CA VAL A 433 -28.53 -6.30 9.92
C VAL A 433 -30.05 -6.38 9.88
N GLN A 434 -30.71 -6.20 11.03
CA GLN A 434 -32.16 -6.31 11.12
C GLN A 434 -32.77 -5.03 10.57
N TYR A 435 -33.32 -5.16 9.38
CA TYR A 435 -34.05 -4.08 8.74
C TYR A 435 -35.40 -3.88 9.43
N PRO A 436 -35.67 -2.71 10.02
CA PRO A 436 -36.82 -2.52 10.89
C PRO A 436 -38.17 -2.50 10.15
N PHE A 437 -38.16 -2.37 8.82
CA PHE A 437 -39.37 -2.34 8.00
C PHE A 437 -39.31 -3.31 6.82
N THR A 438 -40.46 -3.90 6.46
CA THR A 438 -40.63 -4.80 5.31
C THR A 438 -41.21 -4.09 4.09
N VAL A 439 -41.01 -4.67 2.90
CA VAL A 439 -41.67 -4.20 1.67
C VAL A 439 -43.19 -4.36 1.82
N ASN A 440 -43.96 -3.40 1.32
CA ASN A 440 -45.41 -3.21 1.48
C ASN A 440 -45.88 -2.83 2.90
N GLU A 441 -44.97 -2.44 3.80
CA GLU A 441 -45.35 -1.90 5.11
C GLU A 441 -45.73 -0.41 5.01
N LYS A 442 -46.83 -0.02 5.65
CA LYS A 442 -47.27 1.39 5.77
C LYS A 442 -46.50 2.09 6.89
N VAL A 443 -45.92 3.24 6.58
CA VAL A 443 -45.10 4.04 7.50
C VAL A 443 -45.46 5.52 7.42
N VAL A 444 -45.20 6.25 8.50
CA VAL A 444 -45.27 7.72 8.53
C VAL A 444 -43.88 8.30 8.44
N ILE A 445 -43.69 9.30 7.58
CA ILE A 445 -42.43 10.02 7.46
C ILE A 445 -42.35 11.05 8.60
N LYS A 446 -41.47 10.84 9.58
CA LYS A 446 -41.22 11.78 10.68
C LYS A 446 -40.19 12.86 10.37
N GLY A 447 -39.37 12.62 9.35
CA GLY A 447 -38.30 13.53 8.93
C GLY A 447 -37.06 13.50 9.81
N ASN A 448 -36.00 14.10 9.29
CA ASN A 448 -34.74 14.42 9.95
C ASN A 448 -34.21 15.75 9.36
N ARG A 449 -33.02 16.23 9.78
CA ARG A 449 -32.44 17.49 9.25
C ARG A 449 -32.24 17.54 7.73
N ARG A 450 -32.37 16.41 7.01
CA ARG A 450 -32.20 16.29 5.55
C ARG A 450 -33.48 15.86 4.83
N THR A 451 -34.61 15.72 5.53
CA THR A 451 -35.88 15.33 4.92
C THR A 451 -36.65 16.60 4.56
N PRO A 452 -37.05 16.78 3.28
CA PRO A 452 -37.86 17.93 2.90
C PRO A 452 -39.19 18.00 3.68
N ASP A 453 -39.54 19.19 4.17
CA ASP A 453 -40.74 19.39 5.00
C ASP A 453 -42.03 18.95 4.31
N LYS A 454 -42.07 19.04 2.97
CA LYS A 454 -43.19 18.57 2.13
C LYS A 454 -43.56 17.08 2.29
N PHE A 455 -42.69 16.29 2.91
CA PHE A 455 -42.89 14.86 3.14
C PHE A 455 -43.14 14.51 4.60
N ILE A 456 -42.86 15.41 5.54
CA ILE A 456 -43.03 15.15 6.97
C ILE A 456 -44.51 15.07 7.31
N GLY A 457 -44.90 14.05 8.06
CA GLY A 457 -46.28 13.76 8.45
C GLY A 457 -47.08 12.92 7.45
N LYS A 458 -46.57 12.70 6.23
CA LYS A 458 -47.28 11.93 5.20
C LYS A 458 -47.14 10.42 5.41
N GLU A 459 -48.21 9.70 5.06
CA GLU A 459 -48.20 8.24 5.00
C GLU A 459 -47.62 7.76 3.68
N ALA A 460 -46.77 6.73 3.75
CA ALA A 460 -46.15 6.12 2.59
C ALA A 460 -46.07 4.60 2.76
N VAL A 461 -46.01 3.90 1.63
CA VAL A 461 -45.79 2.45 1.58
C VAL A 461 -44.36 2.19 1.12
N ILE A 462 -43.67 1.28 1.81
CA ILE A 462 -42.34 0.85 1.38
C ILE A 462 -42.47 -0.02 0.13
N THR A 463 -41.85 0.41 -0.96
CA THR A 463 -41.87 -0.31 -2.24
C THR A 463 -40.62 -1.14 -2.46
N SER A 464 -39.46 -0.70 -1.95
CA SER A 464 -38.24 -1.49 -1.98
C SER A 464 -37.28 -1.12 -0.86
N GLN A 465 -36.48 -2.11 -0.45
CA GLN A 465 -35.40 -1.96 0.51
C GLN A 465 -34.08 -1.73 -0.23
N CYS A 466 -33.33 -0.71 0.19
CA CYS A 466 -32.02 -0.37 -0.36
C CYS A 466 -30.92 -0.64 0.68
N LEU A 467 -29.66 -0.62 0.23
CA LEU A 467 -28.49 -0.82 1.10
C LEU A 467 -28.42 0.24 2.22
N ASN A 468 -27.76 -0.10 3.32
CA ASN A 468 -27.46 0.81 4.44
C ASN A 468 -28.69 1.45 5.12
N GLY A 469 -29.82 0.73 5.15
CA GLY A 469 -31.04 1.15 5.85
C GLY A 469 -31.84 2.25 5.14
N TRP A 470 -31.68 2.38 3.82
CA TRP A 470 -32.49 3.25 2.97
C TRP A 470 -33.70 2.50 2.41
N TYR A 471 -34.82 3.19 2.23
CA TYR A 471 -36.06 2.65 1.70
C TYR A 471 -36.63 3.54 0.60
N LEU A 472 -37.15 2.93 -0.46
CA LEU A 472 -37.95 3.61 -1.47
C LEU A 472 -39.41 3.58 -1.04
N LEU A 473 -40.00 4.76 -0.91
CA LEU A 473 -41.34 4.96 -0.38
C LEU A 473 -42.24 5.50 -1.50
N ASN A 474 -43.48 5.05 -1.52
CA ASN A 474 -44.53 5.63 -2.35
C ASN A 474 -45.53 6.34 -1.44
N ILE A 475 -45.63 7.66 -1.55
CA ILE A 475 -46.51 8.47 -0.70
C ILE A 475 -47.96 8.21 -1.09
N ILE A 476 -48.80 7.82 -0.14
CA ILE A 476 -50.17 7.36 -0.41
C ILE A 476 -51.04 8.48 -1.02
N GLU A 477 -50.91 9.70 -0.50
CA GLU A 477 -51.72 10.84 -0.93
C GLU A 477 -51.35 11.38 -2.31
N SER A 478 -50.08 11.27 -2.71
CA SER A 478 -49.55 11.95 -3.91
C SER A 478 -49.02 11.01 -4.99
N GLY A 479 -48.78 9.74 -4.67
CA GLY A 479 -48.11 8.79 -5.56
C GLY A 479 -46.64 9.12 -5.85
N GLU A 480 -46.06 10.13 -5.19
CA GLU A 480 -44.66 10.52 -5.37
C GLU A 480 -43.73 9.47 -4.73
N LYS A 481 -42.70 9.05 -5.46
CA LYS A 481 -41.70 8.09 -4.99
C LYS A 481 -40.50 8.81 -4.40
N VAL A 482 -40.16 8.53 -3.15
CA VAL A 482 -39.06 9.19 -2.42
C VAL A 482 -38.18 8.18 -1.71
N ARG A 483 -36.86 8.39 -1.71
CA ARG A 483 -35.90 7.55 -0.96
C ARG A 483 -35.57 8.21 0.36
N LEU A 484 -35.87 7.54 1.48
CA LEU A 484 -35.55 8.03 2.83
C LEU A 484 -34.91 6.93 3.68
N GLN A 485 -34.10 7.35 4.65
CA GLN A 485 -33.46 6.44 5.60
C GLN A 485 -34.47 6.00 6.68
N TYR A 486 -34.32 4.79 7.19
CA TYR A 486 -35.20 4.19 8.21
C TYR A 486 -35.44 5.08 9.44
N ARG A 487 -34.44 5.91 9.82
CA ARG A 487 -34.52 6.82 10.96
C ARG A 487 -35.54 7.95 10.77
N SER A 488 -35.88 8.27 9.54
CA SER A 488 -36.92 9.25 9.20
C SER A 488 -38.32 8.63 9.15
N LEU A 489 -38.47 7.33 9.42
CA LEU A 489 -39.72 6.59 9.28
C LEU A 489 -40.20 6.06 10.63
N ARG A 490 -41.52 5.95 10.80
CA ARG A 490 -42.14 5.32 11.96
C ARG A 490 -43.24 4.36 11.49
N LYS A 491 -43.32 3.19 12.13
CA LYS A 491 -44.42 2.24 11.89
C LYS A 491 -45.75 2.86 12.34
N ILE A 492 -46.79 2.68 11.53
CA ILE A 492 -48.15 2.95 11.98
C ILE A 492 -48.56 1.78 12.88
N PRO A 493 -48.86 2.00 14.17
CA PRO A 493 -49.37 0.93 15.02
C PRO A 493 -50.71 0.45 14.45
N LYS A 494 -50.87 -0.88 14.31
CA LYS A 494 -52.16 -1.48 13.94
C LYS A 494 -53.15 -1.22 15.08
N SER A 495 -54.08 -0.28 14.89
CA SER A 495 -55.29 -0.25 15.71
C SER A 495 -56.15 -1.44 15.32
N GLN A 496 -56.45 -2.33 16.26
CA GLN A 496 -57.53 -3.30 16.11
C GLN A 496 -58.81 -2.52 15.85
N ALA A 497 -59.36 -2.63 14.64
CA ALA A 497 -60.73 -2.26 14.35
C ALA A 497 -61.51 -3.55 14.17
N ALA A 498 -62.50 -3.70 15.05
CA ALA A 498 -63.41 -4.82 15.12
C ALA A 498 -64.15 -4.99 13.78
N GLU A 499 -64.11 -6.21 13.23
CA GLU A 499 -65.14 -6.69 12.32
C GLU A 499 -66.01 -7.70 13.08
N SER A 500 -67.27 -7.29 13.18
CA SER A 500 -68.46 -7.95 13.66
C SER A 500 -68.61 -9.41 13.21
N GLN A 501 -68.82 -10.30 14.18
CA GLN A 501 -69.41 -11.63 14.00
C GLN A 501 -70.83 -11.53 13.41
N PRO A 502 -71.21 -12.39 12.46
CA PRO A 502 -72.59 -12.81 12.30
C PRO A 502 -72.83 -14.08 13.14
N LEU A 503 -73.78 -13.99 14.08
CA LEU A 503 -74.34 -15.12 14.81
C LEU A 503 -75.27 -15.93 13.90
N TYR A 504 -75.11 -17.25 13.89
CA TYR A 504 -76.21 -18.18 13.63
C TYR A 504 -76.26 -19.26 14.71
N ASN A 505 -77.23 -19.07 15.61
CA ASN A 505 -78.12 -19.98 16.32
C ASN A 505 -77.78 -21.47 16.49
N SER A 506 -77.79 -21.85 17.78
CA SER A 506 -78.74 -22.75 18.46
C SER A 506 -78.98 -24.18 17.99
N SER A 507 -78.79 -25.06 18.99
CA SER A 507 -79.38 -26.38 19.27
C SER A 507 -78.83 -27.59 18.55
#